data_AF-A0A928Z7N0-F1
#
_entry.id   AF-A0A928Z7N0-F1
#
_cell.length_a   1.000
_cell.length_b   1.000
_cell.length_c   1.000
_cell.angle_alpha   90.00
_cell.angle_beta   90.00
_cell.angle_gamma   90.00
#
_symmetry.space_group_name_H-M   'P 1'
#
loop_
_entity.id
_entity.type
_entity.pdbx_description
1 polymer ?
#
loop_
_entity_poly.entity_id
_entity_poly.type
_entity_poly.pdbx_seq_one_letter_code
_entity_poly.pdbx_strand_id
1 'polypeptide(L)'
;MTHIRYLTSMPDWLGADRGELLAQTNFSSFFNNLGSTLGEAIPRLIGAIVILVAFWLGALLAATLVKGLLDRTNLDNKIARWLSGSQQGADYPIEQWASQIVFWIILLFGLVAFLNALGLQFVSGPIGSFLETIFEYLPKVGGALLLLGLAWVLATLAKTLLIRLLAPLRLDDRLAAESGGESPFVLSETLGNAVYWFIFLFFLTPILDTLELEGPLGPVQNLLDQILSALPRVLEALIIGAIGWFVARIVRGIVTNLLSATGADRLGSRFGLSSIDRNTSLSGIAGTIVYVLVLIPTAIAALNALQIEAISEPAIAMLEQVLEYIPRLFAASAILAVFYVIGRFVSDFVTSILTSLGFNSLPSVLGLSSLSETSARPTALDEDTTTLQSRTPSEFVGIIAWVGVILLGLIAAVEALQFEALSVIVSGLLVILGRILVGLTVFAIGLYLANFAYSLIASSGSSQSQLLGQATRVTIIIFVAAMALQSIGVAPDIVNLAFGLLLGAIAVAIALAFGLGGRDIAAEQTRIFLASFKQKTGTRSTGKSAQRQAPRSTPEI
;
A
#
# COMPACT_ATOMS: atom_id res chain seq x y z
N MET A 1 -29.65 34.14 46.02
CA MET A 1 -28.32 34.09 46.69
C MET A 1 -27.31 34.03 45.56
N THR A 2 -26.50 35.01 45.20
CA THR A 2 -25.64 35.97 45.92
C THR A 2 -25.15 36.92 44.81
N HIS A 3 -25.40 38.23 44.79
CA HIS A 3 -24.45 39.25 45.27
C HIS A 3 -25.09 40.64 45.11
N ILE A 4 -25.49 41.23 46.25
CA ILE A 4 -25.62 42.68 46.45
C ILE A 4 -24.54 43.01 47.48
N ARG A 5 -23.37 43.53 47.08
CA ARG A 5 -22.38 44.17 47.98
C ARG A 5 -21.20 44.82 47.23
N TYR A 6 -21.39 45.97 46.59
CA TYR A 6 -20.27 46.83 46.13
C TYR A 6 -20.66 48.32 46.08
N LEU A 7 -21.31 48.86 47.12
CA LEU A 7 -21.57 50.30 47.23
C LEU A 7 -21.22 50.87 48.61
N THR A 8 -20.05 50.47 49.14
CA THR A 8 -19.49 51.07 50.36
C THR A 8 -17.96 51.11 50.26
N SER A 9 -17.44 51.99 49.41
CA SER A 9 -16.07 52.55 49.50
C SER A 9 -15.81 53.47 48.31
N MET A 10 -16.15 54.75 48.43
CA MET A 10 -15.51 55.81 47.65
C MET A 10 -15.04 56.93 48.59
N PRO A 11 -13.89 57.55 48.33
CA PRO A 11 -13.12 58.28 49.35
C PRO A 11 -13.48 59.78 49.44
N ASP A 12 -13.38 60.31 50.65
CA ASP A 12 -13.69 61.69 51.08
C ASP A 12 -12.61 62.72 50.69
N TRP A 13 -12.36 62.93 49.40
CA TRP A 13 -11.52 64.05 48.89
C TRP A 13 -12.38 65.16 48.27
N LEU A 14 -13.43 65.55 48.99
CA LEU A 14 -14.21 66.77 48.77
C LEU A 14 -13.29 67.99 48.53
N GLY A 15 -13.09 68.34 47.26
CA GLY A 15 -12.98 69.73 46.85
C GLY A 15 -14.39 70.25 46.68
N ALA A 16 -14.78 71.20 47.51
CA ALA A 16 -16.09 71.82 47.51
C ALA A 16 -16.43 72.41 46.12
N ASP A 17 -17.21 71.69 45.32
CA ASP A 17 -18.05 72.30 44.26
C ASP A 17 -19.19 71.37 43.80
N ARG A 18 -19.78 70.64 44.77
CA ARG A 18 -21.04 69.89 44.54
C ARG A 18 -22.24 70.81 44.22
N GLY A 19 -22.06 72.13 44.35
CA GLY A 19 -23.01 73.14 43.88
C GLY A 19 -22.90 73.42 42.38
N GLU A 20 -21.72 73.31 41.77
CA GLU A 20 -21.52 73.62 40.35
C GLU A 20 -21.72 72.41 39.40
N LEU A 21 -21.48 71.19 39.88
CA LEU A 21 -21.69 69.96 39.07
C LEU A 21 -23.17 69.53 38.97
N LEU A 22 -24.04 70.01 39.87
CA LEU A 22 -25.50 69.85 39.75
C LEU A 22 -26.19 71.08 39.12
N ALA A 23 -25.47 72.20 39.00
CA ALA A 23 -25.95 73.42 38.35
C ALA A 23 -25.61 73.49 36.85
N GLN A 24 -24.94 72.48 36.29
CA GLN A 24 -24.76 72.32 34.84
C GLN A 24 -25.46 71.10 34.23
N THR A 25 -26.31 70.38 34.96
CA THR A 25 -27.44 69.74 34.31
C THR A 25 -28.50 70.80 34.11
N ASN A 26 -28.37 71.56 33.02
CA ASN A 26 -29.37 72.50 32.55
C ASN A 26 -30.70 71.73 32.40
N PHE A 27 -31.50 71.62 33.45
CA PHE A 27 -32.83 71.00 33.41
C PHE A 27 -33.70 71.74 32.38
N SER A 28 -33.47 73.04 32.26
CA SER A 28 -33.96 73.89 31.18
C SER A 28 -33.48 73.45 29.80
N SER A 29 -32.23 73.03 29.61
CA SER A 29 -31.79 72.47 28.31
C SER A 29 -32.38 71.09 28.08
N PHE A 30 -32.58 70.26 29.10
CA PHE A 30 -33.28 68.98 28.95
C PHE A 30 -34.74 69.18 28.53
N PHE A 31 -35.48 70.09 29.18
CA PHE A 31 -36.86 70.41 28.81
C PHE A 31 -36.96 71.17 27.48
N ASN A 32 -35.99 72.02 27.14
CA ASN A 32 -35.93 72.68 25.83
C ASN A 32 -35.52 71.68 24.72
N ASN A 33 -34.67 70.70 25.03
CA ASN A 33 -34.31 69.61 24.12
C ASN A 33 -35.47 68.62 23.96
N LEU A 34 -36.21 68.32 25.03
CA LEU A 34 -37.46 67.53 24.96
C LEU A 34 -38.54 68.29 24.19
N GLY A 35 -38.71 69.58 24.45
CA GLY A 35 -39.69 70.41 23.76
C GLY A 35 -39.39 70.53 22.27
N SER A 36 -38.11 70.68 21.90
CA SER A 36 -37.69 70.70 20.49
C SER A 36 -37.76 69.32 19.83
N THR A 37 -37.33 68.25 20.49
CA THR A 37 -37.44 66.88 19.94
C THR A 37 -38.87 66.39 19.83
N LEU A 38 -39.74 66.67 20.82
CA LEU A 38 -41.18 66.38 20.74
C LEU A 38 -41.87 67.29 19.72
N GLY A 39 -41.45 68.55 19.61
CA GLY A 39 -41.92 69.50 18.60
C GLY A 39 -41.62 69.06 17.18
N GLU A 40 -40.46 68.43 16.93
CA GLU A 40 -40.14 67.81 15.64
C GLU A 40 -40.76 66.42 15.45
N ALA A 41 -40.98 65.66 16.53
CA ALA A 41 -41.53 64.30 16.45
C ALA A 41 -43.01 64.29 16.07
N ILE A 42 -43.81 65.25 16.55
CA ILE A 42 -45.26 65.30 16.25
C ILE A 42 -45.55 65.42 14.75
N PRO A 43 -44.94 66.37 14.00
CA PRO A 43 -45.10 66.44 12.54
C PRO A 43 -44.63 65.18 11.81
N ARG A 44 -43.53 64.56 12.25
CA ARG A 44 -43.01 63.31 11.65
C ARG A 44 -43.94 62.13 11.89
N LEU A 45 -44.53 62.02 13.08
CA LEU A 45 -45.53 60.99 13.41
C LEU A 45 -46.77 61.13 12.53
N ILE A 46 -47.29 62.35 12.38
CA ILE A 46 -48.45 62.61 11.52
C ILE A 46 -48.10 62.29 10.06
N GLY A 47 -46.95 62.76 9.57
CA GLY A 47 -46.49 62.46 8.21
C GLY A 47 -46.33 60.96 7.95
N ALA A 48 -45.76 60.22 8.89
CA ALA A 48 -45.64 58.78 8.80
C ALA A 48 -47.02 58.09 8.75
N ILE A 49 -47.94 58.44 9.66
CA ILE A 49 -49.29 57.86 9.67
C ILE A 49 -50.01 58.10 8.34
N VAL A 50 -49.89 59.31 7.77
CA VAL A 50 -50.44 59.61 6.44
C VAL A 50 -49.85 58.71 5.37
N ILE A 51 -48.53 58.47 5.37
CA ILE A 51 -47.85 57.56 4.44
C ILE A 51 -48.41 56.13 4.60
N LEU A 52 -48.54 55.63 5.83
CA LEU A 52 -49.04 54.27 6.08
C LEU A 52 -50.47 54.09 5.58
N VAL A 53 -51.35 55.05 5.85
CA VAL A 53 -52.75 55.02 5.38
C VAL A 53 -52.82 55.11 3.86
N ALA A 54 -52.00 55.97 3.23
CA ALA A 54 -51.94 56.09 1.78
C ALA A 54 -51.51 54.77 1.12
N PHE A 55 -50.46 54.11 1.63
CA PHE A 55 -50.02 52.81 1.11
C PHE A 55 -51.01 51.68 1.40
N TRP A 56 -51.70 51.69 2.55
CA TRP A 56 -52.72 50.68 2.85
C TRP A 56 -53.91 50.77 1.89
N LEU A 57 -54.40 51.98 1.61
CA LEU A 57 -55.44 52.21 0.61
C LEU A 57 -54.96 51.84 -0.80
N GLY A 58 -53.73 52.23 -1.15
CA GLY A 58 -53.10 51.88 -2.41
C GLY A 58 -52.94 50.37 -2.61
N ALA A 59 -52.55 49.64 -1.55
CA ALA A 59 -52.43 48.19 -1.56
C ALA A 59 -53.77 47.51 -1.83
N LEU A 60 -54.85 47.98 -1.20
CA LEU A 60 -56.20 47.42 -1.37
C LEU A 60 -56.71 47.62 -2.80
N LEU A 61 -56.46 48.81 -3.38
CA LEU A 61 -56.78 49.12 -4.76
C LEU A 61 -55.97 48.27 -5.74
N ALA A 62 -54.66 48.18 -5.54
CA ALA A 62 -53.79 47.39 -6.41
C ALA A 62 -54.12 45.88 -6.37
N ALA A 63 -54.38 45.34 -5.18
CA ALA A 63 -54.76 43.94 -5.02
C ALA A 63 -56.07 43.60 -5.73
N THR A 64 -57.08 44.47 -5.63
CA THR A 64 -58.37 44.29 -6.32
C THR A 64 -58.23 44.43 -7.84
N LEU A 65 -57.40 45.36 -8.32
CA LEU A 65 -57.07 45.48 -9.75
C LEU A 65 -56.36 44.24 -10.27
N VAL A 66 -55.34 43.74 -9.57
CA VAL A 66 -54.61 42.53 -9.96
C VAL A 66 -55.53 41.32 -9.97
N LYS A 67 -56.38 41.16 -8.95
CA LYS A 67 -57.39 40.10 -8.93
C LYS A 67 -58.31 40.19 -10.14
N GLY A 68 -58.87 41.37 -10.42
CA GLY A 68 -59.77 41.56 -11.56
C GLY A 68 -59.11 41.36 -12.93
N LEU A 69 -57.79 41.56 -13.04
CA LEU A 69 -57.03 41.26 -14.26
C LEU A 69 -56.75 39.76 -14.39
N LEU A 70 -56.40 39.08 -13.30
CA LEU A 70 -56.15 37.63 -13.30
C LEU A 70 -57.45 36.83 -13.49
N ASP A 71 -58.56 37.24 -12.87
CA ASP A 71 -59.88 36.61 -13.06
C ASP A 71 -60.34 36.67 -14.52
N ARG A 72 -59.85 37.64 -15.30
CA ARG A 72 -60.10 37.73 -16.76
C ARG A 72 -59.23 36.80 -17.59
N THR A 73 -58.17 36.25 -17.02
CA THR A 73 -57.29 35.30 -17.66
C THR A 73 -57.66 33.88 -17.25
N ASN A 74 -57.79 32.96 -18.22
CA ASN A 74 -58.02 31.53 -17.92
C ASN A 74 -56.73 30.83 -17.45
N LEU A 75 -55.89 31.49 -16.66
CA LEU A 75 -54.62 30.95 -16.17
C LEU A 75 -54.87 29.73 -15.28
N ASP A 76 -55.86 29.83 -14.43
CA ASP A 76 -56.18 28.88 -13.36
C ASP A 76 -56.64 27.56 -13.98
N ASN A 77 -57.54 27.64 -14.96
CA ASN A 77 -57.99 26.49 -15.74
C ASN A 77 -56.87 25.84 -16.57
N LYS A 78 -55.84 26.59 -16.99
CA LYS A 78 -54.70 26.03 -17.75
C LYS A 78 -53.72 25.32 -16.82
N ILE A 79 -53.45 25.91 -15.67
CA ILE A 79 -52.51 25.38 -14.66
C ILE A 79 -53.13 24.16 -13.98
N ALA A 80 -54.41 24.22 -13.61
CA ALA A 80 -55.16 23.08 -13.05
C ALA A 80 -55.15 21.88 -14.00
N ARG A 81 -55.36 22.08 -15.31
CA ARG A 81 -55.30 21.00 -16.32
C ARG A 81 -53.91 20.39 -16.47
N TRP A 82 -52.86 21.16 -16.25
CA TRP A 82 -51.48 20.69 -16.34
C TRP A 82 -51.05 19.91 -15.08
N LEU A 83 -51.50 20.33 -13.90
CA LEU A 83 -51.18 19.69 -12.61
C LEU A 83 -52.08 18.48 -12.31
N SER A 84 -53.40 18.61 -12.47
CA SER A 84 -54.32 17.50 -12.31
C SER A 84 -54.44 16.78 -13.64
N GLY A 85 -53.51 15.87 -13.90
CA GLY A 85 -53.60 14.93 -15.01
C GLY A 85 -54.89 14.11 -14.90
N SER A 86 -55.97 14.60 -15.52
CA SER A 86 -57.19 13.85 -15.85
C SER A 86 -58.09 13.31 -14.73
N GLN A 87 -58.04 13.74 -13.46
CA GLN A 87 -59.13 13.46 -12.52
C GLN A 87 -59.26 14.50 -11.38
N GLN A 88 -60.44 15.14 -11.36
CA GLN A 88 -61.04 15.99 -10.31
C GLN A 88 -60.19 17.14 -9.75
N GLY A 89 -60.44 18.31 -10.39
CA GLY A 89 -60.14 19.67 -9.98
C GLY A 89 -60.09 19.95 -8.49
N ALA A 90 -58.89 20.20 -8.00
CA ALA A 90 -58.69 21.17 -6.94
C ALA A 90 -58.62 22.55 -7.61
N ASP A 91 -59.66 23.37 -7.43
CA ASP A 91 -59.60 24.78 -7.77
C ASP A 91 -58.58 25.43 -6.83
N TYR A 92 -57.37 25.64 -7.33
CA TYR A 92 -56.35 26.43 -6.64
C TYR A 92 -56.62 27.90 -6.97
N PRO A 93 -56.98 28.75 -5.98
CA PRO A 93 -57.33 30.15 -6.22
C PRO A 93 -56.06 31.00 -6.40
N ILE A 94 -55.40 30.88 -7.54
CA ILE A 94 -54.11 31.53 -7.85
C ILE A 94 -54.29 33.05 -7.84
N GLU A 95 -55.42 33.54 -8.32
CA GLU A 95 -55.83 34.95 -8.36
C GLU A 95 -55.95 35.52 -6.94
N GLN A 96 -56.47 34.72 -6.00
CA GLN A 96 -56.56 35.11 -4.59
C GLN A 96 -55.19 35.16 -3.93
N TRP A 97 -54.32 34.18 -4.22
CA TRP A 97 -52.95 34.18 -3.72
C TRP A 97 -52.13 35.33 -4.29
N ALA A 98 -52.18 35.55 -5.61
CA ALA A 98 -51.45 36.61 -6.30
C ALA A 98 -51.89 38.00 -5.82
N SER A 99 -53.21 38.24 -5.70
CA SER A 99 -53.72 39.52 -5.18
C SER A 99 -53.35 39.75 -3.72
N GLN A 100 -53.38 38.70 -2.89
CA GLN A 100 -52.95 38.79 -1.49
C GLN A 100 -51.45 39.04 -1.36
N ILE A 101 -50.62 38.43 -2.20
CA ILE A 101 -49.17 38.71 -2.27
C ILE A 101 -48.92 40.16 -2.64
N VAL A 102 -49.59 40.67 -3.69
CA VAL A 102 -49.46 42.08 -4.10
C VAL A 102 -49.88 43.04 -2.98
N PHE A 103 -50.99 42.74 -2.29
CA PHE A 103 -51.42 43.53 -1.12
C PHE A 103 -50.32 43.61 -0.06
N TRP A 104 -49.77 42.45 0.35
CA TRP A 104 -48.73 42.39 1.38
C TRP A 104 -47.43 43.07 0.93
N ILE A 105 -47.01 42.91 -0.32
CA ILE A 105 -45.81 43.58 -0.84
C ILE A 105 -45.97 45.10 -0.79
N ILE A 106 -47.08 45.65 -1.29
CA ILE A 106 -47.33 47.11 -1.27
C ILE A 106 -47.47 47.62 0.16
N LEU A 107 -48.12 46.85 1.04
CA LEU A 107 -48.20 47.18 2.46
C LEU A 107 -46.82 47.18 3.12
N LEU A 108 -45.93 46.24 2.75
CA LEU A 108 -44.56 46.16 3.26
C LEU A 108 -43.72 47.37 2.80
N PHE A 109 -43.86 47.80 1.54
CA PHE A 109 -43.28 49.06 1.07
C PHE A 109 -43.81 50.26 1.85
N GLY A 110 -45.12 50.28 2.11
CA GLY A 110 -45.76 51.28 2.96
C GLY A 110 -45.21 51.30 4.39
N LEU A 111 -44.97 50.13 4.96
CA LEU A 111 -44.35 49.97 6.27
C LEU A 111 -42.91 50.47 6.27
N VAL A 112 -42.11 50.14 5.24
CA VAL A 112 -40.74 50.66 5.08
C VAL A 112 -40.75 52.19 4.97
N ALA A 113 -41.63 52.76 4.15
CA ALA A 113 -41.78 54.20 4.00
C ALA A 113 -42.24 54.90 5.29
N PHE A 114 -43.19 54.29 6.01
CA PHE A 114 -43.64 54.71 7.34
C PHE A 114 -42.50 54.74 8.36
N LEU A 115 -41.75 53.64 8.48
CA LEU A 115 -40.63 53.51 9.40
C LEU A 115 -39.49 54.47 9.04
N ASN A 116 -39.21 54.67 7.74
CA ASN A 116 -38.26 55.67 7.26
C ASN A 116 -38.68 57.09 7.62
N ALA A 117 -39.97 57.43 7.48
CA ALA A 117 -40.51 58.73 7.86
C ALA A 117 -40.40 59.00 9.39
N LEU A 118 -40.45 57.94 10.21
CA LEU A 118 -40.19 58.01 11.65
C LEU A 118 -38.70 58.10 12.01
N GLY A 119 -37.79 58.00 11.05
CA GLY A 119 -36.34 57.97 11.31
C GLY A 119 -35.85 56.64 11.88
N LEU A 120 -36.55 55.54 11.60
CA LEU A 120 -36.20 54.19 12.07
C LEU A 120 -35.47 53.39 10.99
N GLN A 121 -34.44 53.97 10.35
CA GLN A 121 -33.70 53.32 9.26
C GLN A 121 -33.05 51.99 9.66
N PHE A 122 -32.68 51.84 10.93
CA PHE A 122 -32.15 50.59 11.47
C PHE A 122 -33.14 49.42 11.36
N VAL A 123 -34.45 49.70 11.38
CA VAL A 123 -35.51 48.67 11.30
C VAL A 123 -36.01 48.53 9.86
N SER A 124 -36.16 49.63 9.13
CA SER A 124 -36.67 49.62 7.75
C SER A 124 -35.62 49.17 6.73
N GLY A 125 -34.33 49.36 6.98
CA GLY A 125 -33.24 48.99 6.08
C GLY A 125 -33.28 47.51 5.68
N PRO A 126 -33.26 46.55 6.64
CA PRO A 126 -33.31 45.12 6.32
C PRO A 126 -34.60 44.68 5.59
N ILE A 127 -35.73 45.32 5.90
CA ILE A 127 -37.01 45.02 5.24
C ILE A 127 -37.01 45.55 3.79
N GLY A 128 -36.44 46.74 3.59
CA GLY A 128 -36.24 47.34 2.28
C GLY A 128 -35.32 46.50 1.39
N SER A 129 -34.17 46.08 1.91
CA SER A 129 -33.24 45.23 1.15
C SER A 129 -33.84 43.87 0.78
N PHE A 130 -34.67 43.29 1.65
CA PHE A 130 -35.41 42.07 1.33
C PHE A 130 -36.41 42.27 0.18
N LEU A 131 -37.14 43.40 0.17
CA LEU A 131 -38.02 43.74 -0.94
C LEU A 131 -37.24 43.93 -2.25
N GLU A 132 -36.14 44.68 -2.20
CA GLU A 132 -35.26 44.87 -3.36
C GLU A 132 -34.78 43.52 -3.90
N THR A 133 -34.37 42.61 -3.01
CA THR A 133 -33.96 41.24 -3.34
C THR A 133 -35.08 40.48 -4.06
N ILE A 134 -36.32 40.50 -3.56
CA ILE A 134 -37.46 39.84 -4.23
C ILE A 134 -37.67 40.38 -5.65
N PHE A 135 -37.60 41.70 -5.83
CA PHE A 135 -37.79 42.33 -7.15
C PHE A 135 -36.64 42.02 -8.10
N GLU A 136 -35.42 41.87 -7.60
CA GLU A 136 -34.27 41.45 -8.39
C GLU A 136 -34.39 39.99 -8.85
N TYR A 137 -34.97 39.11 -8.02
CA TYR A 137 -35.22 37.72 -8.40
C TYR A 137 -36.42 37.55 -9.34
N LEU A 138 -37.37 38.50 -9.41
CA LEU A 138 -38.58 38.34 -10.22
C LEU A 138 -38.27 38.15 -11.73
N PRO A 139 -37.42 38.99 -12.37
CA PRO A 139 -36.98 38.76 -13.75
C PRO A 139 -36.20 37.45 -13.91
N LYS A 140 -35.34 37.09 -12.95
CA LYS A 140 -34.51 35.87 -12.95
C LYS A 140 -35.38 34.62 -12.96
N VAL A 141 -36.39 34.56 -12.08
CA VAL A 141 -37.38 33.48 -12.05
C VAL A 141 -38.15 33.40 -13.37
N GLY A 142 -38.54 34.54 -13.93
CA GLY A 142 -39.17 34.59 -15.25
C GLY A 142 -38.29 34.00 -16.37
N GLY A 143 -37.01 34.38 -16.41
CA GLY A 143 -36.02 33.85 -17.36
C GLY A 143 -35.82 32.34 -17.21
N ALA A 144 -35.71 31.85 -15.98
CA ALA A 144 -35.59 30.43 -15.67
C ALA A 144 -36.82 29.63 -16.13
N LEU A 145 -38.03 30.15 -15.92
CA LEU A 145 -39.27 29.51 -16.40
C LEU A 145 -39.34 29.46 -17.93
N LEU A 146 -38.89 30.51 -18.62
CA LEU A 146 -38.79 30.51 -20.08
C LEU A 146 -37.80 29.45 -20.58
N LEU A 147 -36.63 29.35 -19.94
CA LEU A 147 -35.63 28.32 -20.26
C LEU A 147 -36.15 26.91 -19.98
N LEU A 148 -36.88 26.69 -18.89
CA LEU A 148 -37.51 25.42 -18.57
C LEU A 148 -38.55 25.03 -19.64
N GLY A 149 -39.38 25.99 -20.07
CA GLY A 149 -40.32 25.80 -21.18
C GLY A 149 -39.60 25.42 -22.48
N LEU A 150 -38.50 26.11 -22.81
CA LEU A 150 -37.66 25.79 -23.97
C LEU A 150 -37.05 24.39 -23.86
N ALA A 151 -36.53 24.02 -22.69
CA ALA A 151 -35.96 22.71 -22.40
C ALA A 151 -37.01 21.61 -22.62
N TRP A 152 -38.24 21.79 -22.13
CA TRP A 152 -39.32 20.83 -22.30
C TRP A 152 -39.66 20.59 -23.78
N VAL A 153 -39.76 21.67 -24.58
CA VAL A 153 -40.03 21.58 -26.02
C VAL A 153 -38.91 20.83 -26.74
N LEU A 154 -37.66 21.22 -26.50
CA LEU A 154 -36.48 20.59 -27.13
C LEU A 154 -36.33 19.13 -26.71
N ALA A 155 -36.52 18.81 -25.43
CA ALA A 155 -36.44 17.47 -24.90
C ALA A 155 -37.50 16.54 -25.52
N THR A 156 -38.74 17.02 -25.62
CA THR A 156 -39.84 16.26 -26.23
C THR A 156 -39.60 16.02 -27.72
N LEU A 157 -39.12 17.05 -28.43
CA LEU A 157 -38.78 16.95 -29.85
C LEU A 157 -37.64 15.96 -30.09
N ALA A 158 -36.56 16.05 -29.31
CA ALA A 158 -35.40 15.19 -29.41
C ALA A 158 -35.74 13.72 -29.07
N LYS A 159 -36.48 13.47 -27.98
CA LYS A 159 -36.99 12.13 -27.63
C LYS A 159 -37.76 11.52 -28.79
N THR A 160 -38.71 12.28 -29.34
CA THR A 160 -39.57 11.81 -30.43
C THR A 160 -38.74 11.52 -31.68
N LEU A 161 -37.80 12.39 -32.03
CA LEU A 161 -36.92 12.21 -33.17
C LEU A 161 -36.02 10.99 -32.99
N LEU A 162 -35.44 10.79 -31.80
CA LEU A 162 -34.56 9.66 -31.50
C LEU A 162 -35.30 8.32 -31.62
N ILE A 163 -36.46 8.19 -30.98
CA ILE A 163 -37.28 6.97 -31.06
C ILE A 163 -37.63 6.68 -32.52
N ARG A 164 -37.96 7.71 -33.31
CA ARG A 164 -38.31 7.58 -34.72
C ARG A 164 -37.11 7.18 -35.60
N LEU A 165 -35.90 7.59 -35.24
CA LEU A 165 -34.65 7.21 -35.91
C LEU A 165 -34.18 5.81 -35.52
N LEU A 166 -34.49 5.34 -34.31
CA LEU A 166 -34.10 4.02 -33.81
C LEU A 166 -35.09 2.91 -34.17
N ALA A 167 -36.36 3.24 -34.38
CA ALA A 167 -37.40 2.27 -34.77
C ALA A 167 -37.02 1.38 -35.99
N PRO A 168 -36.36 1.90 -37.06
CA PRO A 168 -35.94 1.07 -38.19
C PRO A 168 -34.85 0.05 -37.85
N LEU A 169 -34.04 0.29 -36.82
CA LEU A 169 -32.89 -0.56 -36.47
C LEU A 169 -33.30 -1.84 -35.75
N ARG A 170 -34.54 -1.93 -35.23
CA ARG A 170 -35.11 -3.11 -34.55
C ARG A 170 -34.14 -3.72 -33.52
N LEU A 171 -33.43 -2.85 -32.79
CA LEU A 171 -32.45 -3.25 -31.78
C LEU A 171 -33.12 -4.05 -30.66
N ASP A 172 -34.31 -3.61 -30.26
CA ASP A 172 -35.12 -4.25 -29.22
C ASP A 172 -35.42 -5.73 -29.57
N ASP A 173 -35.79 -6.02 -30.82
CA ASP A 173 -36.08 -7.39 -31.29
C ASP A 173 -34.84 -8.29 -31.25
N ARG A 174 -33.67 -7.75 -31.63
CA ARG A 174 -32.40 -8.51 -31.65
C ARG A 174 -31.91 -8.84 -30.24
N LEU A 175 -32.02 -7.90 -29.32
CA LEU A 175 -31.65 -8.07 -27.90
C LEU A 175 -32.59 -9.07 -27.20
N ALA A 176 -33.90 -8.99 -27.46
CA ALA A 176 -34.87 -9.91 -26.90
C ALA A 176 -34.70 -11.36 -27.40
N ALA A 177 -34.28 -11.53 -28.66
CA ALA A 177 -33.99 -12.83 -29.24
C ALA A 177 -32.74 -13.50 -28.64
N GLU A 178 -31.70 -12.73 -28.31
CA GLU A 178 -30.50 -13.23 -27.63
C GLU A 178 -30.72 -13.47 -26.12
N SER A 179 -31.62 -12.74 -25.48
CA SER A 179 -31.86 -12.84 -24.03
C SER A 179 -32.91 -13.88 -23.60
N GLY A 180 -33.39 -14.74 -24.51
CA GLY A 180 -34.28 -15.85 -24.16
C GLY A 180 -35.76 -15.50 -23.92
N GLY A 181 -36.23 -14.36 -24.43
CA GLY A 181 -37.65 -13.97 -24.39
C GLY A 181 -38.06 -13.29 -23.08
N GLU A 182 -38.78 -12.17 -23.22
CA GLU A 182 -39.24 -11.27 -22.16
C GLU A 182 -38.14 -10.45 -21.47
N SER A 183 -37.44 -9.61 -22.24
CA SER A 183 -36.76 -8.45 -21.67
C SER A 183 -37.81 -7.38 -21.33
N PRO A 184 -38.02 -6.98 -20.05
CA PRO A 184 -38.96 -5.91 -19.70
C PRO A 184 -38.50 -4.51 -20.13
N PHE A 185 -37.35 -4.39 -20.80
CA PHE A 185 -36.72 -3.12 -21.16
C PHE A 185 -36.72 -2.92 -22.67
N VAL A 186 -37.55 -1.99 -23.15
CA VAL A 186 -37.50 -1.47 -24.53
C VAL A 186 -36.38 -0.43 -24.59
N LEU A 187 -35.24 -0.80 -25.19
CA LEU A 187 -34.01 0.00 -25.23
C LEU A 187 -34.23 1.33 -25.97
N SER A 188 -35.00 1.30 -27.07
CA SER A 188 -35.33 2.51 -27.84
C SER A 188 -36.11 3.55 -27.02
N GLU A 189 -37.06 3.11 -26.19
CA GLU A 189 -37.81 4.00 -25.30
C GLU A 189 -36.97 4.47 -24.11
N THR A 190 -36.12 3.60 -23.55
CA THR A 190 -35.21 4.00 -22.47
C THR A 190 -34.19 5.02 -22.94
N LEU A 191 -33.61 4.86 -24.14
CA LEU A 191 -32.74 5.84 -24.77
C LEU A 191 -33.48 7.16 -25.04
N GLY A 192 -34.71 7.10 -25.54
CA GLY A 192 -35.55 8.29 -25.75
C GLY A 192 -35.82 9.06 -24.45
N ASN A 193 -36.15 8.34 -23.38
CA ASN A 193 -36.35 8.92 -22.04
C ASN A 193 -35.04 9.46 -21.46
N ALA A 194 -33.92 8.75 -21.66
CA ALA A 194 -32.61 9.21 -21.24
C ALA A 194 -32.23 10.53 -21.92
N VAL A 195 -32.44 10.66 -23.24
CA VAL A 195 -32.19 11.91 -23.96
C VAL A 195 -33.12 13.03 -23.50
N TYR A 196 -34.38 12.75 -23.20
CA TYR A 196 -35.30 13.73 -22.62
C TYR A 196 -34.75 14.30 -21.30
N TRP A 197 -34.38 13.43 -20.35
CA TRP A 197 -33.81 13.84 -19.07
C TRP A 197 -32.45 14.50 -19.21
N PHE A 198 -31.63 14.03 -20.16
CA PHE A 198 -30.34 14.62 -20.48
C PHE A 198 -30.47 16.05 -20.97
N ILE A 199 -31.46 16.35 -21.82
CA ILE A 199 -31.71 17.73 -22.26
C ILE A 199 -32.16 18.60 -21.09
N PHE A 200 -33.04 18.10 -20.22
CA PHE A 200 -33.38 18.81 -18.98
C PHE A 200 -32.15 19.09 -18.11
N LEU A 201 -31.27 18.10 -17.98
CA LEU A 201 -30.03 18.21 -17.24
C LEU A 201 -29.08 19.22 -17.90
N PHE A 202 -28.96 19.21 -19.22
CA PHE A 202 -28.15 20.18 -19.98
C PHE A 202 -28.68 21.62 -19.81
N PHE A 203 -30.00 21.80 -19.81
CA PHE A 203 -30.63 23.09 -19.55
C PHE A 203 -30.62 23.50 -18.07
N LEU A 204 -30.33 22.57 -17.17
CA LEU A 204 -30.21 22.88 -15.73
C LEU A 204 -29.13 23.95 -15.50
N THR A 205 -27.96 23.84 -16.13
CA THR A 205 -26.88 24.83 -15.97
C THR A 205 -27.34 26.25 -16.34
N PRO A 206 -27.84 26.52 -17.57
CA PRO A 206 -28.40 27.83 -17.91
C PRO A 206 -29.56 28.30 -17.02
N ILE A 207 -30.42 27.38 -16.57
CA ILE A 207 -31.53 27.69 -15.66
C ILE A 207 -30.99 28.18 -14.30
N LEU A 208 -30.00 27.49 -13.76
CA LEU A 208 -29.39 27.84 -12.47
C LEU A 208 -28.56 29.12 -12.56
N ASP A 209 -27.86 29.32 -13.67
CA ASP A 209 -27.12 30.54 -14.01
C ASP A 209 -28.06 31.76 -14.09
N THR A 210 -29.20 31.61 -14.77
CA THR A 210 -30.22 32.67 -14.85
C THR A 210 -30.83 33.00 -13.48
N LEU A 211 -30.88 32.03 -12.56
CA LEU A 211 -31.31 32.25 -11.17
C LEU A 211 -30.20 32.83 -10.27
N GLU A 212 -28.98 32.99 -10.81
CA GLU A 212 -27.77 33.43 -10.09
C GLU A 212 -27.49 32.59 -8.83
N LEU A 213 -27.76 31.28 -8.90
CA LEU A 213 -27.53 30.33 -7.81
C LEU A 213 -26.08 29.77 -7.80
N GLU A 214 -25.12 30.58 -8.24
CA GLU A 214 -23.74 30.19 -8.54
C GLU A 214 -22.97 29.63 -7.32
N GLY A 215 -23.23 30.15 -6.12
CA GLY A 215 -22.52 29.75 -4.91
C GLY A 215 -22.85 28.34 -4.41
N PRO A 216 -24.12 28.03 -4.10
CA PRO A 216 -24.48 26.73 -3.50
C PRO A 216 -24.42 25.55 -4.48
N LEU A 217 -24.49 25.81 -5.79
CA LEU A 217 -24.70 24.78 -6.80
C LEU A 217 -23.45 24.45 -7.63
N GLY A 218 -22.30 25.08 -7.35
CA GLY A 218 -21.04 24.76 -8.00
C GLY A 218 -20.69 23.26 -8.04
N PRO A 219 -20.87 22.48 -6.95
CA PRO A 219 -20.66 21.03 -7.00
C PRO A 219 -21.59 20.29 -7.98
N VAL A 220 -22.84 20.74 -8.14
CA VAL A 220 -23.80 20.14 -9.08
C VAL A 220 -23.40 20.48 -10.53
N GLN A 221 -22.96 21.71 -10.78
CA GLN A 221 -22.43 22.12 -12.09
C GLN A 221 -21.19 21.29 -12.47
N ASN A 222 -20.24 21.12 -11.55
CA ASN A 222 -19.05 20.29 -11.78
C ASN A 222 -19.40 18.83 -12.10
N LEU A 223 -20.37 18.23 -11.39
CA LEU A 223 -20.83 16.88 -11.68
C LEU A 223 -21.47 16.79 -13.06
N LEU A 224 -22.24 17.80 -13.43
CA LEU A 224 -22.83 17.87 -14.76
C LEU A 224 -21.75 17.99 -15.84
N ASP A 225 -20.75 18.84 -15.67
CA ASP A 225 -19.63 18.99 -16.60
C ASP A 225 -18.84 17.68 -16.74
N GLN A 226 -18.65 16.94 -15.64
CA GLN A 226 -18.05 15.60 -15.68
C GLN A 226 -18.90 14.60 -16.46
N ILE A 227 -20.22 14.59 -16.26
CA ILE A 227 -21.14 13.70 -17.01
C ILE A 227 -21.17 14.06 -18.50
N LEU A 228 -21.18 15.35 -18.84
CA LEU A 228 -21.17 15.83 -20.22
C LEU A 228 -19.85 15.50 -20.93
N SER A 229 -18.71 15.70 -20.25
CA SER A 229 -17.40 15.36 -20.80
C SER A 229 -17.13 13.85 -20.84
N ALA A 230 -17.81 13.05 -20.02
CA ALA A 230 -17.77 11.60 -20.10
C ALA A 230 -18.44 11.04 -21.36
N LEU A 231 -19.44 11.72 -21.93
CA LEU A 231 -20.16 11.22 -23.12
C LEU A 231 -19.26 11.00 -24.35
N PRO A 232 -18.45 11.99 -24.80
CA PRO A 232 -17.48 11.78 -25.86
C PRO A 232 -16.50 10.63 -25.55
N ARG A 233 -16.00 10.57 -24.31
CA ARG A 233 -15.04 9.55 -23.85
C ARG A 233 -15.63 8.14 -23.86
N VAL A 234 -16.88 7.98 -23.45
CA VAL A 234 -17.62 6.71 -23.51
C VAL A 234 -17.76 6.25 -24.95
N LEU A 235 -18.07 7.17 -25.88
CA LEU A 235 -18.17 6.85 -27.30
C LEU A 235 -16.82 6.43 -27.87
N GLU A 236 -15.74 7.15 -27.57
CA GLU A 236 -14.38 6.79 -27.97
C GLU A 236 -13.99 5.40 -27.45
N ALA A 237 -14.22 5.13 -26.17
CA ALA A 237 -13.96 3.83 -25.54
C ALA A 237 -14.77 2.71 -26.18
N LEU A 238 -16.05 2.94 -26.49
CA LEU A 238 -16.92 1.98 -27.19
C LEU A 238 -16.39 1.66 -28.59
N ILE A 239 -15.97 2.68 -29.34
CA ILE A 239 -15.41 2.50 -30.69
C ILE A 239 -14.12 1.67 -30.61
N ILE A 240 -13.18 2.04 -29.72
CA ILE A 240 -11.92 1.33 -29.54
C ILE A 240 -12.16 -0.12 -29.09
N GLY A 241 -13.03 -0.32 -28.10
CA GLY A 241 -13.39 -1.64 -27.58
C GLY A 241 -14.04 -2.53 -28.64
N ALA A 242 -14.99 -1.99 -29.41
CA ALA A 242 -15.67 -2.74 -30.48
C ALA A 242 -14.71 -3.14 -31.59
N ILE A 243 -13.87 -2.21 -32.05
CA ILE A 243 -12.87 -2.46 -33.09
C ILE A 243 -11.87 -3.52 -32.60
N GLY A 244 -11.28 -3.35 -31.42
CA GLY A 244 -10.25 -4.28 -30.98
C GLY A 244 -10.80 -5.63 -30.53
N TRP A 245 -12.05 -5.72 -30.04
CA TRP A 245 -12.73 -7.01 -29.86
C TRP A 245 -12.90 -7.75 -31.20
N PHE A 246 -13.33 -7.03 -32.23
CA PHE A 246 -13.48 -7.57 -33.58
C PHE A 246 -12.13 -8.05 -34.14
N VAL A 247 -11.08 -7.24 -34.01
CA VAL A 247 -9.71 -7.61 -34.40
C VAL A 247 -9.23 -8.83 -33.63
N ALA A 248 -9.38 -8.87 -32.31
CA ALA A 248 -8.97 -10.02 -31.49
C ALA A 248 -9.66 -11.31 -31.96
N ARG A 249 -10.96 -11.25 -32.27
CA ARG A 249 -11.72 -12.40 -32.77
C ARG A 249 -11.23 -12.89 -34.12
N ILE A 250 -10.89 -11.97 -35.03
CA ILE A 250 -10.30 -12.32 -36.33
C ILE A 250 -8.93 -12.98 -36.14
N VAL A 251 -8.05 -12.37 -35.35
CA VAL A 251 -6.70 -12.89 -35.10
C VAL A 251 -6.76 -14.29 -34.47
N ARG A 252 -7.67 -14.52 -33.50
CA ARG A 252 -7.93 -15.85 -32.92
C ARG A 252 -8.25 -16.88 -33.99
N GLY A 253 -9.18 -16.55 -34.89
CA GLY A 253 -9.60 -17.45 -35.96
C GLY A 253 -8.44 -17.79 -36.90
N ILE A 254 -7.67 -16.77 -37.31
CA ILE A 254 -6.49 -16.95 -38.17
C ILE A 254 -5.46 -17.87 -37.49
N VAL A 255 -5.09 -17.58 -36.24
CA VAL A 255 -4.07 -18.35 -35.51
C VAL A 255 -4.52 -19.79 -35.26
N THR A 256 -5.77 -20.00 -34.86
CA THR A 256 -6.32 -21.35 -34.63
C THR A 256 -6.29 -22.16 -35.92
N ASN A 257 -6.75 -21.59 -37.04
CA ASN A 257 -6.78 -22.25 -38.34
C ASN A 257 -5.38 -22.54 -38.88
N LEU A 258 -4.41 -21.63 -38.67
CA LEU A 258 -3.04 -21.81 -39.14
C LEU A 258 -2.31 -22.90 -38.33
N LEU A 259 -2.52 -22.95 -37.01
CA LEU A 259 -1.91 -23.95 -36.14
C LEU A 259 -2.51 -25.35 -36.32
N SER A 260 -3.83 -25.43 -36.54
CA SER A 260 -4.47 -26.71 -36.85
C SER A 260 -4.01 -27.25 -38.20
N ALA A 261 -3.89 -26.38 -39.23
CA ALA A 261 -3.39 -26.75 -40.56
C ALA A 261 -1.94 -27.24 -40.54
N THR A 262 -1.09 -26.67 -39.70
CA THR A 262 0.33 -27.09 -39.53
C THR A 262 0.49 -28.33 -38.64
N GLY A 263 -0.59 -28.85 -38.04
CA GLY A 263 -0.60 -30.09 -37.28
C GLY A 263 -0.18 -29.94 -35.82
N ALA A 264 -0.22 -28.73 -35.26
CA ALA A 264 0.08 -28.48 -33.83
C ALA A 264 -0.78 -29.36 -32.89
N ASP A 265 -2.01 -29.68 -33.32
CA ASP A 265 -2.93 -30.53 -32.56
C ASP A 265 -2.38 -31.95 -32.32
N ARG A 266 -1.63 -32.49 -33.29
CA ARG A 266 -0.99 -33.82 -33.17
C ARG A 266 0.17 -33.79 -32.19
N LEU A 267 0.83 -32.64 -32.04
CA LEU A 267 1.92 -32.45 -31.09
C LEU A 267 1.34 -32.40 -29.66
N GLY A 268 0.27 -31.64 -29.45
CA GLY A 268 -0.42 -31.55 -28.15
C GLY A 268 -0.94 -32.90 -27.64
N SER A 269 -1.46 -33.75 -28.53
CA SER A 269 -1.92 -35.09 -28.15
C SER A 269 -0.78 -36.01 -27.68
N ARG A 270 0.46 -35.83 -28.18
CA ARG A 270 1.64 -36.58 -27.71
C ARG A 270 2.09 -36.16 -26.31
N PHE A 271 1.78 -34.94 -25.91
CA PHE A 271 2.10 -34.38 -24.59
C PHE A 271 0.94 -34.53 -23.58
N GLY A 272 -0.12 -35.29 -23.90
CA GLY A 272 -1.20 -35.63 -22.96
C GLY A 272 -2.24 -34.52 -22.71
N LEU A 273 -2.16 -33.40 -23.44
CA LEU A 273 -3.03 -32.22 -23.27
C LEU A 273 -4.49 -32.47 -23.66
N SER A 274 -4.79 -33.54 -24.39
CA SER A 274 -6.14 -33.97 -24.74
C SER A 274 -6.98 -34.46 -23.54
N SER A 275 -6.39 -34.54 -22.35
CA SER A 275 -7.05 -35.09 -21.15
C SER A 275 -7.77 -34.04 -20.30
N ILE A 276 -7.53 -32.74 -20.54
CA ILE A 276 -8.01 -31.65 -19.68
C ILE A 276 -9.41 -31.17 -20.10
N ASP A 277 -9.76 -31.28 -21.38
CA ASP A 277 -11.13 -31.07 -21.86
C ASP A 277 -11.31 -31.70 -23.25
N ARG A 278 -12.41 -32.45 -23.49
CA ARG A 278 -12.59 -33.24 -24.74
C ARG A 278 -12.73 -32.39 -26.01
N ASN A 279 -12.88 -31.08 -25.86
CA ASN A 279 -13.20 -30.17 -26.96
C ASN A 279 -12.16 -29.06 -27.19
N THR A 280 -11.00 -29.07 -26.50
CA THR A 280 -9.95 -28.06 -26.71
C THR A 280 -8.70 -28.67 -27.34
N SER A 281 -8.45 -28.30 -28.61
CA SER A 281 -7.22 -28.61 -29.33
C SER A 281 -6.09 -27.65 -28.94
N LEU A 282 -4.83 -28.04 -29.13
CA LEU A 282 -3.68 -27.18 -28.84
C LEU A 282 -3.75 -25.88 -29.65
N SER A 283 -4.21 -25.96 -30.91
CA SER A 283 -4.48 -24.81 -31.76
C SER A 283 -5.54 -23.86 -31.18
N GLY A 284 -6.61 -24.39 -30.58
CA GLY A 284 -7.65 -23.59 -29.95
C GLY A 284 -7.18 -22.88 -28.68
N ILE A 285 -6.33 -23.53 -27.88
CA ILE A 285 -5.70 -22.91 -26.71
C ILE A 285 -4.79 -21.77 -27.15
N ALA A 286 -3.90 -22.02 -28.12
CA ALA A 286 -3.00 -21.01 -28.65
C ALA A 286 -3.77 -19.82 -29.27
N GLY A 287 -4.83 -20.09 -30.02
CA GLY A 287 -5.71 -19.04 -30.56
C GLY A 287 -6.37 -18.22 -29.45
N THR A 288 -6.79 -18.86 -28.36
CA THR A 288 -7.39 -18.17 -27.20
C THR A 288 -6.36 -17.34 -26.44
N ILE A 289 -5.12 -17.80 -26.32
CA ILE A 289 -4.02 -17.02 -25.74
C ILE A 289 -3.79 -15.76 -26.58
N VAL A 290 -3.72 -15.89 -27.91
CA VAL A 290 -3.56 -14.72 -28.80
C VAL A 290 -4.76 -13.79 -28.74
N TYR A 291 -5.98 -14.33 -28.64
CA TYR A 291 -7.19 -13.53 -28.41
C TYR A 291 -7.06 -12.65 -27.17
N VAL A 292 -6.66 -13.24 -26.04
CA VAL A 292 -6.46 -12.52 -24.76
C VAL A 292 -5.31 -11.51 -24.89
N LEU A 293 -4.22 -11.87 -25.58
CA LEU A 293 -3.06 -11.00 -25.79
C LEU A 293 -3.40 -9.74 -26.61
N VAL A 294 -4.35 -9.81 -27.54
CA VAL A 294 -4.83 -8.65 -28.30
C VAL A 294 -5.92 -7.90 -27.53
N LEU A 295 -6.77 -8.63 -26.81
CA LEU A 295 -7.91 -8.06 -26.10
C LEU A 295 -7.49 -7.25 -24.87
N ILE A 296 -6.50 -7.68 -24.08
CA ILE A 296 -6.07 -6.96 -22.88
C ILE A 296 -5.55 -5.55 -23.23
N PRO A 297 -4.58 -5.36 -24.16
CA PRO A 297 -4.13 -4.03 -24.56
C PRO A 297 -5.26 -3.18 -25.16
N THR A 298 -6.18 -3.79 -25.92
CA THR A 298 -7.36 -3.10 -26.44
C THR A 298 -8.27 -2.61 -25.31
N ALA A 299 -8.54 -3.46 -24.32
CA ALA A 299 -9.39 -3.11 -23.19
C ALA A 299 -8.75 -1.97 -22.38
N ILE A 300 -7.43 -2.02 -22.18
CA ILE A 300 -6.67 -0.94 -21.57
C ILE A 300 -6.79 0.35 -22.40
N ALA A 301 -6.65 0.29 -23.72
CA ALA A 301 -6.82 1.45 -24.59
C ALA A 301 -8.24 2.05 -24.51
N ALA A 302 -9.27 1.20 -24.43
CA ALA A 302 -10.66 1.64 -24.23
C ALA A 302 -10.87 2.29 -22.84
N LEU A 303 -10.31 1.70 -21.78
CA LEU A 303 -10.35 2.29 -20.43
C LEU A 303 -9.60 3.63 -20.35
N ASN A 304 -8.48 3.74 -21.07
CA ASN A 304 -7.72 4.98 -21.18
C ASN A 304 -8.51 6.07 -21.93
N ALA A 305 -9.21 5.71 -23.01
CA ALA A 305 -10.10 6.62 -23.72
C ALA A 305 -11.28 7.09 -22.84
N LEU A 306 -11.74 6.22 -21.93
CA LEU A 306 -12.72 6.57 -20.91
C LEU A 306 -12.17 7.55 -19.85
N GLN A 307 -10.85 7.79 -19.85
CA GLN A 307 -10.09 8.59 -18.88
C GLN A 307 -10.29 8.14 -17.44
N ILE A 308 -10.35 6.84 -17.22
CA ILE A 308 -10.32 6.26 -15.87
C ILE A 308 -8.87 5.91 -15.52
N GLU A 309 -8.05 6.95 -15.36
CA GLU A 309 -6.59 6.85 -15.12
C GLU A 309 -6.27 5.95 -13.93
N ALA A 310 -7.09 6.00 -12.87
CA ALA A 310 -6.94 5.17 -11.67
C ALA A 310 -6.96 3.65 -11.95
N ILE A 311 -7.51 3.21 -13.08
CA ILE A 311 -7.58 1.80 -13.47
C ILE A 311 -6.62 1.50 -14.63
N SER A 312 -6.55 2.39 -15.63
CA SER A 312 -5.71 2.16 -16.82
C SER A 312 -4.22 2.20 -16.50
N GLU A 313 -3.75 3.12 -15.64
CA GLU A 313 -2.33 3.28 -15.30
C GLU A 313 -1.72 2.00 -14.68
N PRO A 314 -2.27 1.43 -13.57
CA PRO A 314 -1.76 0.17 -13.05
C PRO A 314 -1.84 -0.98 -14.06
N ALA A 315 -2.88 -1.02 -14.89
CA ALA A 315 -3.03 -2.07 -15.90
C ALA A 315 -1.97 -1.98 -17.01
N ILE A 316 -1.63 -0.76 -17.46
CA ILE A 316 -0.55 -0.51 -18.42
C ILE A 316 0.79 -0.94 -17.80
N ALA A 317 1.07 -0.52 -16.57
CA ALA A 317 2.30 -0.88 -15.87
C ALA A 317 2.47 -2.39 -15.72
N MET A 318 1.37 -3.12 -15.42
CA MET A 318 1.39 -4.58 -15.35
C MET A 318 1.66 -5.22 -16.71
N LEU A 319 1.07 -4.69 -17.80
CA LEU A 319 1.31 -5.18 -19.15
C LEU A 319 2.78 -4.95 -19.56
N GLU A 320 3.31 -3.74 -19.36
CA GLU A 320 4.71 -3.41 -19.62
C GLU A 320 5.65 -4.32 -18.84
N GLN A 321 5.37 -4.51 -17.54
CA GLN A 321 6.13 -5.40 -16.69
C GLN A 321 6.12 -6.85 -17.19
N VAL A 322 4.97 -7.37 -17.63
CA VAL A 322 4.87 -8.71 -18.23
C VAL A 322 5.67 -8.80 -19.53
N LEU A 323 5.58 -7.80 -20.41
CA LEU A 323 6.34 -7.76 -21.66
C LEU A 323 7.84 -7.71 -21.41
N GLU A 324 8.27 -6.97 -20.40
CA GLU A 324 9.68 -6.84 -20.02
C GLU A 324 10.23 -8.11 -19.36
N TYR A 325 9.40 -8.87 -18.64
CA TYR A 325 9.81 -10.16 -18.08
C TYR A 325 10.06 -11.23 -19.14
N ILE A 326 9.40 -11.17 -20.30
CA ILE A 326 9.57 -12.19 -21.35
C ILE A 326 11.05 -12.28 -21.81
N PRO A 327 11.71 -11.19 -22.27
CA PRO A 327 13.13 -11.21 -22.62
C PRO A 327 14.03 -11.67 -21.47
N ARG A 328 13.75 -11.20 -20.25
CA ARG A 328 14.54 -11.52 -19.06
C ARG A 328 14.48 -13.00 -18.70
N LEU A 329 13.32 -13.64 -18.87
CA LEU A 329 13.15 -15.09 -18.68
C LEU A 329 14.00 -15.90 -19.68
N PHE A 330 14.06 -15.45 -20.94
CA PHE A 330 14.94 -16.07 -21.94
C PHE A 330 16.42 -15.89 -21.57
N ALA A 331 16.83 -14.69 -21.13
CA ALA A 331 18.20 -14.45 -20.67
C ALA A 331 18.57 -15.34 -19.47
N ALA A 332 17.71 -15.40 -18.46
CA ALA A 332 17.91 -16.21 -17.26
C ALA A 332 17.99 -17.71 -17.57
N SER A 333 17.09 -18.22 -18.42
CA SER A 333 17.11 -19.64 -18.83
C SER A 333 18.34 -19.99 -19.66
N ALA A 334 18.78 -19.10 -20.55
CA ALA A 334 20.02 -19.29 -21.31
C ALA A 334 21.25 -19.32 -20.39
N ILE A 335 21.34 -18.41 -19.42
CA ILE A 335 22.40 -18.39 -18.40
C ILE A 335 22.42 -19.73 -17.64
N LEU A 336 21.27 -20.18 -17.14
CA LEU A 336 21.19 -21.41 -16.37
C LEU A 336 21.60 -22.64 -17.20
N ALA A 337 21.22 -22.70 -18.47
CA ALA A 337 21.64 -23.76 -19.38
C ALA A 337 23.17 -23.80 -19.57
N VAL A 338 23.81 -22.64 -19.71
CA VAL A 338 25.27 -22.54 -19.81
C VAL A 338 25.95 -23.04 -18.54
N PHE A 339 25.50 -22.60 -17.36
CA PHE A 339 26.05 -23.03 -16.08
C PHE A 339 25.81 -24.51 -15.79
N TYR A 340 24.69 -25.09 -16.23
CA TYR A 340 24.44 -26.52 -16.13
C TYR A 340 25.49 -27.33 -16.89
N VAL A 341 25.81 -26.92 -18.13
CA VAL A 341 26.82 -27.58 -18.97
C VAL A 341 28.22 -27.41 -18.36
N ILE A 342 28.57 -26.20 -17.93
CA ILE A 342 29.86 -25.91 -17.28
C ILE A 342 29.98 -26.72 -15.97
N GLY A 343 28.93 -26.75 -15.17
CA GLY A 343 28.91 -27.46 -13.90
C GLY A 343 29.17 -28.94 -14.09
N ARG A 344 28.60 -29.56 -15.13
CA ARG A 344 28.84 -30.97 -15.45
C ARG A 344 30.31 -31.21 -15.80
N PHE A 345 30.89 -30.37 -16.65
CA PHE A 345 32.30 -30.45 -17.00
C PHE A 345 33.21 -30.29 -15.77
N VAL A 346 32.92 -29.30 -14.90
CA VAL A 346 33.66 -29.07 -13.66
C VAL A 346 33.56 -30.27 -12.72
N SER A 347 32.38 -30.86 -12.58
CA SER A 347 32.14 -32.07 -11.77
C SER A 347 33.02 -33.23 -12.22
N ASP A 348 32.95 -33.56 -13.51
CA ASP A 348 33.70 -34.67 -14.11
C ASP A 348 35.22 -34.45 -13.98
N PHE A 349 35.67 -33.21 -14.18
CA PHE A 349 37.06 -32.81 -14.02
C PHE A 349 37.55 -32.93 -12.57
N VAL A 350 36.78 -32.42 -11.61
CA VAL A 350 37.09 -32.51 -10.18
C VAL A 350 37.13 -33.96 -9.72
N THR A 351 36.15 -34.77 -10.10
CA THR A 351 36.12 -36.21 -9.76
C THR A 351 37.32 -36.94 -10.36
N SER A 352 37.69 -36.64 -11.62
CA SER A 352 38.84 -37.26 -12.27
C SER A 352 40.17 -36.91 -11.58
N ILE A 353 40.37 -35.63 -11.25
CA ILE A 353 41.57 -35.18 -10.51
C ILE A 353 41.64 -35.83 -9.14
N LEU A 354 40.55 -35.78 -8.37
CA LEU A 354 40.52 -36.35 -7.02
C LEU A 354 40.72 -37.87 -7.04
N THR A 355 40.15 -38.57 -8.02
CA THR A 355 40.39 -39.99 -8.21
C THR A 355 41.87 -40.27 -8.52
N SER A 356 42.48 -39.48 -9.41
CA SER A 356 43.90 -39.62 -9.78
C SER A 356 44.87 -39.35 -8.61
N LEU A 357 44.48 -38.47 -7.68
CA LEU A 357 45.23 -38.17 -6.46
C LEU A 357 45.06 -39.24 -5.36
N GLY A 358 44.22 -40.25 -5.58
CA GLY A 358 43.93 -41.28 -4.58
C GLY A 358 42.95 -40.83 -3.49
N PHE A 359 42.10 -39.82 -3.75
CA PHE A 359 41.12 -39.32 -2.78
C PHE A 359 40.12 -40.40 -2.32
N ASN A 360 39.91 -41.44 -3.13
CA ASN A 360 39.05 -42.58 -2.79
C ASN A 360 39.54 -43.39 -1.58
N SER A 361 40.84 -43.32 -1.23
CA SER A 361 41.39 -43.96 -0.03
C SER A 361 41.37 -43.07 1.21
N LEU A 362 40.94 -41.81 1.14
CA LEU A 362 40.91 -40.95 2.33
C LEU A 362 40.00 -41.46 3.47
N PRO A 363 38.81 -42.04 3.21
CA PRO A 363 37.97 -42.55 4.30
C PRO A 363 38.64 -43.67 5.11
N SER A 364 39.52 -44.48 4.49
CA SER A 364 40.27 -45.51 5.21
C SER A 364 41.38 -44.92 6.07
N VAL A 365 42.06 -43.88 5.59
CA VAL A 365 43.06 -43.11 6.37
C VAL A 365 42.40 -42.35 7.53
N LEU A 366 41.16 -41.89 7.37
CA LEU A 366 40.38 -41.24 8.43
C LEU A 366 39.79 -42.24 9.45
N GLY A 367 39.94 -43.56 9.23
CA GLY A 367 39.44 -44.60 10.12
C GLY A 367 37.92 -44.76 10.11
N LEU A 368 37.25 -44.35 9.02
CA LEU A 368 35.78 -44.37 8.87
C LEU A 368 35.26 -45.65 8.20
N SER A 369 36.14 -46.55 7.75
CA SER A 369 35.80 -47.79 7.02
C SER A 369 34.94 -48.78 7.82
N SER A 370 35.16 -48.88 9.14
CA SER A 370 34.44 -49.81 10.01
C SER A 370 32.94 -49.49 10.16
N LEU A 371 32.54 -48.25 9.82
CA LEU A 371 31.13 -47.82 9.84
C LEU A 371 30.38 -48.19 8.55
N SER A 372 31.08 -48.41 7.42
CA SER A 372 30.45 -48.81 6.15
C SER A 372 30.24 -50.32 6.00
N GLU A 373 31.05 -51.15 6.66
CA GLU A 373 30.93 -52.62 6.58
C GLU A 373 29.73 -53.19 7.36
N THR A 374 29.17 -52.45 8.32
CA THR A 374 28.06 -52.95 9.16
C THR A 374 26.70 -52.95 8.43
N SER A 375 26.61 -52.34 7.23
CA SER A 375 25.35 -52.22 6.48
C SER A 375 25.17 -53.23 5.32
N ALA A 376 26.14 -54.11 5.06
CA ALA A 376 26.04 -55.10 3.99
C ALA A 376 25.87 -56.53 4.54
N ARG A 377 24.72 -56.81 5.17
CA ARG A 377 24.24 -58.20 5.23
C ARG A 377 23.37 -58.45 4.00
N PRO A 378 23.76 -59.34 3.07
CA PRO A 378 22.89 -59.70 1.98
C PRO A 378 21.80 -60.63 2.53
N THR A 379 20.65 -60.07 2.92
CA THR A 379 19.41 -60.83 2.85
C THR A 379 18.98 -60.80 1.39
N ALA A 380 19.26 -61.90 0.69
CA ALA A 380 18.63 -62.19 -0.58
C ALA A 380 17.10 -62.16 -0.40
N LEU A 381 16.42 -61.87 -1.52
CA LEU A 381 14.96 -61.77 -1.72
C LEU A 381 14.43 -60.33 -1.63
N ASP A 382 14.61 -59.57 -2.72
CA ASP A 382 13.50 -59.00 -3.50
C ASP A 382 14.06 -58.21 -4.72
N GLU A 383 13.55 -58.55 -5.90
CA GLU A 383 13.75 -57.81 -7.15
C GLU A 383 13.11 -56.41 -7.04
N ASP A 384 13.67 -55.42 -7.75
CA ASP A 384 13.17 -54.03 -7.91
C ASP A 384 13.35 -53.02 -6.77
N THR A 385 14.51 -53.04 -6.09
CA THR A 385 15.03 -51.81 -5.45
C THR A 385 16.39 -51.44 -5.99
N THR A 386 16.49 -50.21 -6.50
CA THR A 386 17.71 -49.53 -6.95
C THR A 386 18.88 -49.85 -6.01
N THR A 387 19.82 -50.67 -6.47
CA THR A 387 21.09 -50.89 -5.76
C THR A 387 21.69 -49.53 -5.47
N LEU A 388 21.73 -49.12 -4.21
CA LEU A 388 22.46 -47.96 -3.75
C LEU A 388 23.94 -48.24 -3.97
N GLN A 389 24.41 -48.02 -5.20
CA GLN A 389 25.83 -48.00 -5.52
C GLN A 389 26.46 -46.99 -4.57
N SER A 390 27.38 -47.46 -3.73
CA SER A 390 28.17 -46.61 -2.85
C SER A 390 28.98 -45.65 -3.71
N ARG A 391 28.47 -44.43 -3.87
CA ARG A 391 29.15 -43.35 -4.60
C ARG A 391 30.54 -43.15 -3.99
N THR A 392 31.55 -43.00 -4.83
CA THR A 392 32.91 -42.81 -4.34
C THR A 392 33.08 -41.42 -3.71
N PRO A 393 33.99 -41.22 -2.73
CA PRO A 393 34.19 -39.90 -2.10
C PRO A 393 34.55 -38.79 -3.10
N SER A 394 35.32 -39.10 -4.14
CA SER A 394 35.67 -38.14 -5.20
C SER A 394 34.47 -37.74 -6.07
N GLU A 395 33.52 -38.66 -6.26
CA GLU A 395 32.26 -38.39 -6.96
C GLU A 395 31.33 -37.51 -6.11
N PHE A 396 31.32 -37.71 -4.79
CA PHE A 396 30.57 -36.82 -3.89
C PHE A 396 31.08 -35.37 -3.93
N VAL A 397 32.40 -35.17 -3.93
CA VAL A 397 33.00 -33.83 -4.10
C VAL A 397 32.72 -33.26 -5.49
N GLY A 398 32.71 -34.10 -6.53
CA GLY A 398 32.27 -33.72 -7.87
C GLY A 398 30.83 -33.22 -7.90
N ILE A 399 29.91 -33.89 -7.22
CA ILE A 399 28.50 -33.47 -7.10
C ILE A 399 28.41 -32.13 -6.35
N ILE A 400 29.17 -31.94 -5.28
CA ILE A 400 29.24 -30.65 -4.57
C ILE A 400 29.71 -29.53 -5.52
N ALA A 401 30.74 -29.79 -6.33
CA ALA A 401 31.24 -28.83 -7.31
C ALA A 401 30.17 -28.51 -8.37
N TRP A 402 29.45 -29.52 -8.86
CA TRP A 402 28.33 -29.35 -9.78
C TRP A 402 27.22 -28.46 -9.19
N VAL A 403 26.78 -28.78 -7.97
CA VAL A 403 25.77 -27.99 -7.23
C VAL A 403 26.25 -26.56 -7.03
N GLY A 404 27.52 -26.37 -6.65
CA GLY A 404 28.12 -25.04 -6.48
C GLY A 404 28.08 -24.21 -7.77
N VAL A 405 28.48 -24.80 -8.90
CA VAL A 405 28.45 -24.11 -10.20
C VAL A 405 27.02 -23.79 -10.63
N ILE A 406 26.07 -24.71 -10.44
CA ILE A 406 24.65 -24.43 -10.75
C ILE A 406 24.07 -23.34 -9.86
N LEU A 407 24.42 -23.30 -8.57
CA LEU A 407 23.98 -22.24 -7.67
C LEU A 407 24.56 -20.88 -8.05
N LEU A 408 25.82 -20.83 -8.52
CA LEU A 408 26.38 -19.61 -9.10
C LEU A 408 25.61 -19.17 -10.35
N GLY A 409 25.25 -20.14 -11.21
CA GLY A 409 24.40 -19.90 -12.37
C GLY A 409 22.99 -19.42 -12.00
N LEU A 410 22.44 -19.93 -10.89
CA LEU A 410 21.15 -19.52 -10.37
C LEU A 410 21.18 -18.06 -9.91
N ILE A 411 22.25 -17.59 -9.27
CA ILE A 411 22.42 -16.17 -8.91
C ILE A 411 22.41 -15.31 -10.17
N ALA A 412 23.27 -15.65 -11.15
CA ALA A 412 23.34 -14.92 -12.41
C ALA A 412 21.99 -14.92 -13.17
N ALA A 413 21.26 -16.03 -13.13
CA ALA A 413 19.93 -16.15 -13.73
C ALA A 413 18.89 -15.29 -13.00
N VAL A 414 18.88 -15.30 -11.67
CA VAL A 414 17.95 -14.49 -10.86
C VAL A 414 18.26 -12.99 -10.96
N GLU A 415 19.53 -12.62 -11.05
CA GLU A 415 19.97 -11.26 -11.33
C GLU A 415 19.55 -10.80 -12.74
N ALA A 416 19.64 -11.69 -13.74
CA ALA A 416 19.14 -11.42 -15.09
C ALA A 416 17.61 -11.25 -15.14
N LEU A 417 16.86 -11.88 -14.22
CA LEU A 417 15.43 -11.60 -14.04
C LEU A 417 15.17 -10.23 -13.41
N GLN A 418 16.18 -9.64 -12.76
CA GLN A 418 16.12 -8.41 -11.97
C GLN A 418 15.15 -8.46 -10.78
N PHE A 419 14.96 -9.64 -10.19
CA PHE A 419 14.24 -9.77 -8.92
C PHE A 419 15.20 -9.60 -7.75
N GLU A 420 15.36 -8.37 -7.26
CA GLU A 420 16.31 -8.05 -6.17
C GLU A 420 16.08 -8.92 -4.93
N ALA A 421 14.82 -9.08 -4.50
CA ALA A 421 14.48 -9.91 -3.34
C ALA A 421 14.91 -11.38 -3.51
N LEU A 422 14.72 -11.96 -4.70
CA LEU A 422 15.16 -13.32 -4.98
C LEU A 422 16.69 -13.41 -5.03
N SER A 423 17.37 -12.41 -5.58
CA SER A 423 18.84 -12.36 -5.63
C SER A 423 19.45 -12.37 -4.22
N VAL A 424 18.90 -11.56 -3.31
CA VAL A 424 19.33 -11.53 -1.91
C VAL A 424 19.15 -12.89 -1.23
N ILE A 425 18.00 -13.55 -1.44
CA ILE A 425 17.71 -14.86 -0.84
C ILE A 425 18.67 -15.92 -1.37
N VAL A 426 18.86 -16.01 -2.69
CA VAL A 426 19.74 -17.02 -3.31
C VAL A 426 21.20 -16.76 -2.93
N SER A 427 21.64 -15.50 -2.89
CA SER A 427 23.00 -15.14 -2.46
C SER A 427 23.23 -15.49 -0.99
N GLY A 428 22.25 -15.24 -0.12
CA GLY A 428 22.30 -15.65 1.28
C GLY A 428 22.43 -17.17 1.45
N LEU A 429 21.68 -17.94 0.66
CA LEU A 429 21.77 -19.40 0.65
C LEU A 429 23.17 -19.88 0.22
N LEU A 430 23.78 -19.24 -0.78
CA LEU A 430 25.14 -19.59 -1.22
C LEU A 430 26.18 -19.31 -0.14
N VAL A 431 26.06 -18.19 0.59
CA VAL A 431 26.94 -17.88 1.73
C VAL A 431 26.82 -18.96 2.81
N ILE A 432 25.62 -19.42 3.12
CA ILE A 432 25.38 -20.50 4.09
C ILE A 432 26.03 -21.80 3.61
N LEU A 433 25.82 -22.18 2.36
CA LEU A 433 26.45 -23.39 1.77
C LEU A 433 27.98 -23.30 1.75
N GLY A 434 28.53 -22.13 1.41
CA GLY A 434 29.98 -21.89 1.46
C GLY A 434 30.54 -22.06 2.87
N ARG A 435 29.87 -21.51 3.89
CA ARG A 435 30.23 -21.71 5.31
C ARG A 435 30.16 -23.18 5.71
N ILE A 436 29.14 -23.91 5.26
CA ILE A 436 29.03 -25.36 5.48
C ILE A 436 30.23 -26.09 4.88
N LEU A 437 30.61 -25.79 3.63
CA LEU A 437 31.76 -26.42 2.99
C LEU A 437 33.09 -26.12 3.71
N VAL A 438 33.29 -24.88 4.13
CA VAL A 438 34.48 -24.50 4.92
C VAL A 438 34.52 -25.28 6.23
N GLY A 439 33.39 -25.39 6.94
CA GLY A 439 33.34 -26.13 8.20
C GLY A 439 33.52 -27.63 8.05
N LEU A 440 32.95 -28.24 7.00
CA LEU A 440 33.23 -29.63 6.66
C LEU A 440 34.72 -29.85 6.34
N THR A 441 35.35 -28.89 5.65
CA THR A 441 36.78 -28.95 5.34
C THR A 441 37.64 -28.87 6.61
N VAL A 442 37.36 -27.91 7.49
CA VAL A 442 38.03 -27.77 8.80
C VAL A 442 37.84 -29.05 9.63
N PHE A 443 36.63 -29.61 9.65
CA PHE A 443 36.34 -30.85 10.36
C PHE A 443 37.14 -32.04 9.80
N ALA A 444 37.17 -32.21 8.48
CA ALA A 444 37.90 -33.29 7.83
C ALA A 444 39.42 -33.22 8.10
N ILE A 445 40.02 -32.03 7.99
CA ILE A 445 41.44 -31.80 8.30
C ILE A 445 41.70 -32.10 9.78
N GLY A 446 40.83 -31.64 10.67
CA GLY A 446 41.02 -31.84 12.10
C GLY A 446 40.85 -33.31 12.54
N LEU A 447 39.95 -34.07 11.90
CA LEU A 447 39.87 -35.53 12.10
C LEU A 447 41.17 -36.23 11.69
N TYR A 448 41.75 -35.82 10.56
CA TYR A 448 43.05 -36.32 10.12
C TYR A 448 44.14 -36.04 11.16
N LEU A 449 44.24 -34.80 11.66
CA LEU A 449 45.20 -34.41 12.70
C LEU A 449 44.99 -35.18 14.02
N ALA A 450 43.75 -35.41 14.42
CA ALA A 450 43.43 -36.18 15.63
C ALA A 450 43.93 -37.62 15.54
N ASN A 451 43.71 -38.27 14.39
CA ASN A 451 44.19 -39.63 14.14
C ASN A 451 45.71 -39.70 14.03
N PHE A 452 46.34 -38.69 13.39
CA PHE A 452 47.79 -38.59 13.32
C PHE A 452 48.41 -38.45 14.72
N ALA A 453 47.91 -37.53 15.55
CA ALA A 453 48.35 -37.36 16.93
C ALA A 453 48.17 -38.64 17.77
N TYR A 454 47.03 -39.34 17.61
CA TYR A 454 46.79 -40.64 18.23
C TYR A 454 47.90 -41.64 17.87
N SER A 455 48.19 -41.78 16.58
CA SER A 455 49.17 -42.74 16.08
C SER A 455 50.58 -42.45 16.58
N LEU A 456 51.00 -41.18 16.62
CA LEU A 456 52.31 -40.79 17.13
C LEU A 456 52.45 -41.13 18.62
N ILE A 457 51.44 -40.80 19.44
CA ILE A 457 51.49 -41.05 20.88
C ILE A 457 51.43 -42.55 21.18
N ALA A 458 50.57 -43.29 20.48
CA ALA A 458 50.45 -44.74 20.62
C ALA A 458 51.75 -45.46 20.22
N SER A 459 52.52 -44.90 19.28
CA SER A 459 53.80 -45.48 18.84
C SER A 459 54.98 -45.24 19.79
N SER A 460 54.85 -44.35 20.78
CA SER A 460 55.93 -43.93 21.70
C SER A 460 56.37 -45.00 22.72
N GLY A 461 55.70 -46.16 22.78
CA GLY A 461 56.15 -47.32 23.56
C GLY A 461 56.01 -47.25 25.09
N SER A 462 55.42 -46.19 25.66
CA SER A 462 55.15 -46.11 27.10
C SER A 462 53.97 -47.00 27.49
N SER A 463 53.98 -47.54 28.72
CA SER A 463 52.94 -48.43 29.27
C SER A 463 51.54 -47.79 29.30
N GLN A 464 51.43 -46.46 29.24
CA GLN A 464 50.17 -45.71 29.21
C GLN A 464 49.89 -45.03 27.85
N SER A 465 50.69 -45.29 26.82
CA SER A 465 50.63 -44.62 25.50
C SER A 465 49.26 -44.71 24.82
N GLN A 466 48.55 -45.83 24.97
CA GLN A 466 47.23 -46.03 24.38
C GLN A 466 46.16 -45.14 25.02
N LEU A 467 46.16 -45.01 26.35
CA LEU A 467 45.22 -44.15 27.08
C LEU A 467 45.48 -42.67 26.80
N LEU A 468 46.75 -42.27 26.78
CA LEU A 468 47.13 -40.90 26.41
C LEU A 468 46.76 -40.59 24.96
N GLY A 469 47.02 -41.51 24.04
CA GLY A 469 46.64 -41.36 22.64
C GLY A 469 45.14 -41.16 22.47
N GLN A 470 44.30 -42.01 23.09
CA GLN A 470 42.85 -41.89 23.01
C GLN A 470 42.35 -40.57 23.61
N ALA A 471 42.87 -40.19 24.79
CA ALA A 471 42.54 -38.91 25.42
C ALA A 471 42.87 -37.73 24.48
N THR A 472 44.07 -37.70 23.89
CA THR A 472 44.47 -36.67 22.92
C THR A 472 43.57 -36.64 21.70
N ARG A 473 43.22 -37.80 21.12
CA ARG A 473 42.32 -37.89 19.96
C ARG A 473 40.97 -37.27 20.27
N VAL A 474 40.35 -37.65 21.39
CA VAL A 474 39.04 -37.14 21.82
C VAL A 474 39.10 -35.63 22.04
N THR A 475 40.14 -35.13 22.71
CA THR A 475 40.32 -33.68 22.92
C THR A 475 40.41 -32.92 21.59
N ILE A 476 41.21 -33.41 20.63
CA ILE A 476 41.34 -32.78 19.31
C ILE A 476 40.01 -32.81 18.56
N ILE A 477 39.27 -33.94 18.57
CA ILE A 477 37.97 -34.04 17.90
C ILE A 477 36.97 -33.04 18.47
N ILE A 478 36.88 -32.90 19.79
CA ILE A 478 35.99 -31.93 20.44
C ILE A 478 36.34 -30.50 19.99
N PHE A 479 37.62 -30.17 19.95
CA PHE A 479 38.09 -28.84 19.53
C PHE A 479 37.80 -28.56 18.05
N VAL A 480 38.08 -29.53 17.19
CA VAL A 480 37.83 -29.46 15.74
C VAL A 480 36.34 -29.37 15.44
N ALA A 481 35.49 -30.12 16.16
CA ALA A 481 34.04 -30.07 16.02
C ALA A 481 33.50 -28.66 16.38
N ALA A 482 34.02 -28.06 17.45
CA ALA A 482 33.67 -26.69 17.83
C ALA A 482 34.12 -25.67 16.77
N MET A 483 35.36 -25.76 16.27
CA MET A 483 35.86 -24.91 15.19
C MET A 483 35.06 -25.06 13.90
N ALA A 484 34.70 -26.30 13.54
CA ALA A 484 33.85 -26.58 12.39
C ALA A 484 32.47 -25.91 12.57
N LEU A 485 31.79 -26.12 13.70
CA LEU A 485 30.48 -25.52 13.98
C LEU A 485 30.52 -23.98 13.95
N GLN A 486 31.60 -23.38 14.48
CA GLN A 486 31.86 -21.95 14.42
C GLN A 486 32.00 -21.46 12.96
N SER A 487 32.74 -22.17 12.13
CA SER A 487 32.95 -21.80 10.72
C SER A 487 31.69 -21.97 9.85
N ILE A 488 30.79 -22.91 10.20
CA ILE A 488 29.46 -23.04 9.59
C ILE A 488 28.58 -21.82 9.95
N GLY A 489 28.87 -21.14 11.05
CA GLY A 489 28.11 -19.98 11.53
C GLY A 489 26.92 -20.33 12.42
N VAL A 490 26.88 -21.55 12.95
CA VAL A 490 25.83 -21.98 13.89
C VAL A 490 26.16 -21.41 15.26
N ALA A 491 25.47 -20.32 15.63
CA ALA A 491 25.58 -19.64 16.93
C ALA A 491 27.04 -19.52 17.43
N PRO A 492 27.93 -18.84 16.68
CA PRO A 492 29.35 -18.77 17.00
C PRO A 492 29.61 -18.27 18.42
N ASP A 493 28.79 -17.36 18.92
CA ASP A 493 28.90 -16.84 20.29
C ASP A 493 28.62 -17.90 21.36
N ILE A 494 27.65 -18.79 21.12
CA ILE A 494 27.35 -19.90 22.04
C ILE A 494 28.54 -20.87 22.07
N VAL A 495 29.10 -21.21 20.91
CA VAL A 495 30.26 -22.11 20.81
C VAL A 495 31.49 -21.48 21.48
N ASN A 496 31.79 -20.21 21.18
CA ASN A 496 32.91 -19.48 21.76
C ASN A 496 32.78 -19.36 23.29
N LEU A 497 31.59 -19.04 23.79
CA LEU A 497 31.34 -18.90 25.22
C LEU A 497 31.43 -20.26 25.92
N ALA A 498 30.80 -21.30 25.40
CA ALA A 498 30.85 -22.64 25.98
C ALA A 498 32.29 -23.17 26.06
N PHE A 499 33.06 -23.02 24.98
CA PHE A 499 34.46 -23.47 24.95
C PHE A 499 35.38 -22.59 25.78
N GLY A 500 35.18 -21.27 25.76
CA GLY A 500 35.89 -20.31 26.60
C GLY A 500 35.67 -20.57 28.09
N LEU A 501 34.44 -20.86 28.50
CA LEU A 501 34.12 -21.24 29.87
C LEU A 501 34.68 -22.61 30.24
N LEU A 502 34.64 -23.59 29.33
CA LEU A 502 35.21 -24.92 29.57
C LEU A 502 36.73 -24.85 29.77
N LEU A 503 37.44 -24.16 28.87
CA LEU A 503 38.88 -23.95 29.02
C LEU A 503 39.20 -23.11 30.26
N GLY A 504 38.40 -22.07 30.53
CA GLY A 504 38.51 -21.27 31.75
C GLY A 504 38.37 -22.11 33.01
N ALA A 505 37.37 -23.00 33.06
CA ALA A 505 37.13 -23.90 34.19
C ALA A 505 38.29 -24.90 34.37
N ILE A 506 38.80 -25.47 33.27
CA ILE A 506 39.98 -26.37 33.32
C ILE A 506 41.21 -25.61 33.81
N ALA A 507 41.46 -24.40 33.30
CA ALA A 507 42.59 -23.57 33.71
C ALA A 507 42.52 -23.23 35.21
N VAL A 508 41.34 -22.83 35.70
CA VAL A 508 41.10 -22.58 37.12
C VAL A 508 41.28 -23.86 37.94
N ALA A 509 40.75 -25.00 37.49
CA ALA A 509 40.90 -26.27 38.20
C ALA A 509 42.37 -26.69 38.32
N ILE A 510 43.16 -26.58 37.24
CA ILE A 510 44.61 -26.87 37.25
C ILE A 510 45.34 -25.89 38.16
N ALA A 511 45.06 -24.59 38.05
CA ALA A 511 45.67 -23.56 38.88
C ALA A 511 45.39 -23.79 40.38
N LEU A 512 44.16 -24.18 40.74
CA LEU A 512 43.80 -24.53 42.11
C LEU A 512 44.45 -25.83 42.56
N ALA A 513 44.48 -26.87 41.71
CA ALA A 513 45.10 -28.15 42.05
C ALA A 513 46.60 -28.01 42.32
N PHE A 514 47.33 -27.29 41.46
CA PHE A 514 48.75 -27.01 41.65
C PHE A 514 49.00 -26.02 42.79
N GLY A 515 48.20 -24.95 42.89
CA GLY A 515 48.36 -23.92 43.91
C GLY A 515 48.14 -24.45 45.33
N LEU A 516 47.10 -25.27 45.52
CA LEU A 516 46.81 -25.89 46.82
C LEU A 516 47.73 -27.08 47.09
N GLY A 517 47.98 -27.95 46.10
CA GLY A 517 48.82 -29.15 46.26
C GLY A 517 50.32 -28.88 46.39
N GLY A 518 50.82 -27.78 45.80
CA GLY A 518 52.23 -27.39 45.86
C GLY A 518 52.59 -26.50 47.04
N ARG A 519 51.62 -26.10 47.86
CA ARG A 519 51.79 -25.15 48.97
C ARG A 519 52.90 -25.56 49.93
N ASP A 520 52.91 -26.82 50.35
CA ASP A 520 53.87 -27.30 51.35
C ASP A 520 55.29 -27.37 50.77
N ILE A 521 55.42 -27.78 49.52
CA ILE A 521 56.71 -27.80 48.80
C ILE A 521 57.25 -26.38 48.62
N ALA A 522 56.39 -25.43 48.22
CA ALA A 522 56.78 -24.03 48.07
C ALA A 522 57.18 -23.39 49.42
N ALA A 523 56.46 -23.71 50.49
CA ALA A 523 56.76 -23.26 51.84
C ALA A 523 58.12 -23.79 52.31
N GLU A 524 58.41 -25.07 52.09
CA GLU A 524 59.67 -25.69 52.48
C GLU A 524 60.86 -25.12 51.69
N GLN A 525 60.72 -24.97 50.36
CA GLN A 525 61.77 -24.36 49.54
C GLN A 525 62.06 -22.91 49.94
N THR A 526 61.03 -22.14 50.29
CA THR A 526 61.20 -20.76 50.77
C THR A 526 61.90 -20.73 52.14
N ARG A 527 61.61 -21.69 53.02
CA ARG A 527 62.31 -21.84 54.32
C ARG A 527 63.78 -22.20 54.14
N ILE A 528 64.09 -23.15 53.26
CA ILE A 528 65.46 -23.53 52.91
C ILE A 528 66.22 -22.32 52.34
N PHE A 529 65.58 -21.57 51.44
CA PHE A 529 66.12 -20.35 50.88
C PHE A 529 66.41 -19.29 51.95
N LEU A 530 65.46 -19.01 52.85
CA LEU A 530 65.65 -18.08 53.98
C LEU A 530 66.75 -18.54 54.96
N ALA A 531 66.83 -19.84 55.23
CA ALA A 531 67.88 -20.40 56.08
C ALA A 531 69.28 -20.19 55.49
N SER A 532 69.42 -20.32 54.16
CA SER A 532 70.68 -20.06 53.46
C SER A 532 71.16 -18.61 53.61
N PHE A 533 70.24 -17.63 53.69
CA PHE A 533 70.58 -16.24 53.97
C PHE A 533 71.01 -16.03 55.43
N LYS A 534 70.32 -16.66 56.38
CA LYS A 534 70.61 -16.53 57.82
C LYS A 534 71.98 -17.13 58.19
N GLN A 535 72.39 -18.19 57.49
CA GLN A 535 73.69 -18.83 57.68
C GLN A 535 74.85 -18.00 57.11
N LYS A 536 74.60 -17.24 56.03
CA LYS A 536 75.57 -16.34 55.39
C LYS A 536 75.83 -15.04 56.17
N THR A 537 74.91 -14.63 57.05
CA THR A 537 75.11 -13.53 58.00
C THR A 537 75.73 -13.97 59.32
N GLY A 538 75.54 -15.21 59.76
CA GLY A 538 76.12 -15.74 61.01
C GLY A 538 77.62 -16.06 60.96
N THR A 539 78.19 -16.26 59.77
CA THR A 539 79.60 -16.68 59.58
C THR A 539 80.59 -15.53 59.38
N ARG A 540 80.17 -14.27 59.50
CA ARG A 540 81.06 -13.09 59.40
C ARG A 540 81.65 -12.59 60.72
N SER A 541 81.37 -13.25 61.85
CA SER A 541 81.82 -12.79 63.19
C SER A 541 83.03 -13.54 63.77
N THR A 542 83.46 -14.67 63.19
CA THR A 542 84.59 -15.45 63.74
C THR A 542 85.50 -15.97 62.63
N GLY A 543 86.74 -15.46 62.60
CA GLY A 543 87.83 -16.07 61.83
C GLY A 543 88.48 -15.17 60.78
N LYS A 544 89.10 -14.06 61.20
CA LYS A 544 90.16 -13.40 60.43
C LYS A 544 91.46 -13.41 61.24
N SER A 545 92.15 -14.55 61.24
CA SER A 545 93.59 -14.61 61.46
C SER A 545 94.15 -15.93 60.89
N ALA A 546 95.26 -15.80 60.18
CA ALA A 546 96.15 -16.86 59.70
C ALA A 546 95.75 -17.64 58.42
N GLN A 547 96.03 -16.98 57.31
CA GLN A 547 96.43 -17.53 56.02
C GLN A 547 97.76 -18.30 56.12
N ARG A 548 97.85 -19.53 55.61
CA ARG A 548 98.96 -19.96 54.73
C ARG A 548 98.77 -21.37 54.12
N GLN A 549 98.97 -21.37 52.80
CA GLN A 549 99.63 -22.37 51.97
C GLN A 549 98.85 -23.61 51.47
N ALA A 550 98.69 -23.61 50.13
CA ALA A 550 98.41 -24.73 49.22
C ALA A 550 99.50 -25.83 49.29
N PRO A 551 99.32 -27.04 48.73
CA PRO A 551 99.31 -27.32 47.27
C PRO A 551 98.15 -28.29 46.85
N ARG A 552 97.61 -28.24 45.61
CA ARG A 552 98.04 -28.81 44.30
C ARG A 552 97.91 -30.35 44.18
N SER A 553 97.44 -30.77 42.99
CA SER A 553 97.48 -32.11 42.35
C SER A 553 96.68 -33.23 43.06
N THR A 554 95.96 -34.15 42.43
CA THR A 554 95.74 -34.63 41.04
C THR A 554 94.56 -35.63 41.10
N PRO A 555 93.94 -36.00 39.98
CA PRO A 555 92.85 -36.98 39.92
C PRO A 555 93.37 -38.41 39.69
N GLU A 556 92.48 -39.41 39.83
CA GLU A 556 92.57 -40.87 39.51
C GLU A 556 92.15 -41.70 40.75
N ILE A 557 91.28 -42.70 40.72
CA ILE A 557 90.56 -43.48 39.68
C ILE A 557 89.20 -43.87 40.26
#